data_AF-A0A7J4KMG6-F1
#
_entry.id   AF-A0A7J4KMG6-F1
#
_cell.length_a   1.000
_cell.length_b   1.000
_cell.length_c   1.000
_cell.angle_alpha   90.00
_cell.angle_beta   90.00
_cell.angle_gamma   90.00
#
_symmetry.space_group_name_H-M   'P 1'
#
loop_
_entity.id
_entity.type
_entity.pdbx_description
1 polymer ?
#
loop_
_entity_poly.entity_id
_entity_poly.type
_entity_poly.pdbx_seq_one_letter_code
_entity_poly.pdbx_strand_id
1 'polypeptide(L)'
;MEDPAFLNDTLDKRWRSICKVLLHQEVGPLSDFSAWLKENTVELAHRKSTISGKEVTYYIREYAQDSKFASFEEAMDTLGREPLNVNSIKDIDSLFDAVRERAYYAGNEILGNSSYVSRSSSVIDSFYVLESGFVSDSKYVVHSNIVKYSEDAFGCEGIAECKHALKVTNAGHKDNRCFELWRGDNSSDCYYSHNMSNCQECMFSFNLKGGNHCIGNLRLAPDKYLRLKEKLLSEIAEELRGKKRLPTLIELVGKSKSRLPREAEESAKNAAAERAWDSAPLDKALGRTSELLLGQRLDAISKYEGWMKEHIHKRYHGKSFVSSKDIAYSELYDFGMYPVDRLVKEEEAEVLGKFPLPQRIIEEISWKSIPGAIGPIAYFTPEIRVGKNENVKDCQTFHSSHALSVFTMVYSKYSAFSDWTRTSEHVFGSCFTHESSFCLKCFYSKKLSRCFEVDSSRNCTDCYFCHNCENVRGGILCFNAKNLSYAICNVEVGREEFERVKKIMLDWVNRGIRQDARPPMSIFDVGAMHKRLGRA
;
A
#
# COMPACT_ATOMS: atom_id res chain seq x y z
N MET A 1 2.37 15.75 -27.19
CA MET A 1 1.44 16.10 -26.10
C MET A 1 0.13 15.43 -26.41
N GLU A 2 -0.39 14.67 -25.45
CA GLU A 2 -1.73 14.09 -25.50
C GLU A 2 -2.77 15.20 -25.19
N ASP A 3 -3.98 15.09 -25.72
CA ASP A 3 -5.04 16.08 -25.48
C ASP A 3 -5.71 15.85 -24.11
N PRO A 4 -5.64 16.80 -23.15
CA PRO A 4 -6.32 16.68 -21.87
C PRO A 4 -7.85 16.65 -21.99
N ALA A 5 -8.44 17.24 -23.05
CA ALA A 5 -9.88 17.21 -23.26
C ALA A 5 -10.36 15.80 -23.62
N PHE A 6 -9.67 15.10 -24.52
CA PHE A 6 -9.95 13.70 -24.87
C PHE A 6 -9.86 12.73 -23.68
N LEU A 7 -8.87 12.89 -22.80
CA LEU A 7 -8.77 12.10 -21.56
C LEU A 7 -10.00 12.32 -20.66
N ASN A 8 -10.35 13.59 -20.40
CA ASN A 8 -11.46 13.93 -19.51
C ASN A 8 -12.83 13.48 -20.06
N ASP A 9 -13.08 13.65 -21.37
CA ASP A 9 -14.30 13.20 -22.05
C ASP A 9 -14.44 11.66 -22.03
N THR A 10 -13.33 10.94 -22.22
CA THR A 10 -13.30 9.48 -22.13
C THR A 10 -13.64 8.99 -20.72
N LEU A 11 -13.08 9.63 -19.69
CA LEU A 11 -13.33 9.29 -18.29
C LEU A 11 -14.75 9.65 -17.83
N ASP A 12 -15.33 10.78 -18.27
CA ASP A 12 -16.72 11.13 -17.94
C ASP A 12 -17.73 10.11 -18.53
N LYS A 13 -17.48 9.64 -19.76
CA LYS A 13 -18.28 8.59 -20.41
C LYS A 13 -18.23 7.26 -19.65
N ARG A 14 -17.06 6.87 -19.13
CA ARG A 14 -16.92 5.68 -18.27
C ARG A 14 -17.65 5.89 -16.93
N TRP A 15 -17.37 6.99 -16.23
CA TRP A 15 -18.01 7.35 -14.97
C TRP A 15 -19.54 7.22 -15.01
N ARG A 16 -20.20 7.82 -16.02
CA ARG A 16 -21.66 7.71 -16.21
C ARG A 16 -22.15 6.28 -16.42
N SER A 17 -21.40 5.51 -17.20
CA SER A 17 -21.71 4.10 -17.46
C SER A 17 -21.66 3.29 -16.15
N ILE A 18 -20.67 3.54 -15.30
CA ILE A 18 -20.51 2.80 -14.03
C ILE A 18 -21.50 3.24 -12.96
N CYS A 19 -21.92 4.51 -12.94
CA CYS A 19 -23.04 4.94 -12.11
C CYS A 19 -24.33 4.17 -12.44
N LYS A 20 -24.60 3.91 -13.74
CA LYS A 20 -25.74 3.05 -14.14
C LYS A 20 -25.59 1.59 -13.69
N VAL A 21 -24.36 1.06 -13.60
CA VAL A 21 -24.11 -0.31 -13.15
C VAL A 21 -24.22 -0.46 -11.62
N LEU A 22 -23.62 0.45 -10.85
CA LEU A 22 -23.55 0.36 -9.38
C LEU A 22 -24.77 0.98 -8.68
N LEU A 23 -25.34 2.04 -9.24
CA LEU A 23 -26.37 2.88 -8.62
C LEU A 23 -27.68 2.91 -9.42
N HIS A 24 -27.79 2.08 -10.47
CA HIS A 24 -28.92 2.00 -11.41
C HIS A 24 -29.24 3.29 -12.20
N GLN A 25 -28.56 4.42 -11.97
CA GLN A 25 -28.78 5.70 -12.66
C GLN A 25 -27.53 6.61 -12.70
N GLU A 26 -27.53 7.64 -13.57
CA GLU A 26 -26.46 8.67 -13.57
C GLU A 26 -26.64 9.69 -12.43
N VAL A 27 -25.54 10.13 -11.83
CA VAL A 27 -25.53 11.13 -10.74
C VAL A 27 -24.98 12.51 -11.14
N GLY A 28 -24.34 12.61 -12.31
CA GLY A 28 -23.74 13.84 -12.85
C GLY A 28 -22.40 13.57 -13.56
N PRO A 29 -21.74 14.60 -14.10
CA PRO A 29 -20.39 14.48 -14.63
C PRO A 29 -19.36 14.19 -13.54
N LEU A 30 -18.28 13.50 -13.91
CA LEU A 30 -17.16 13.09 -13.05
C LEU A 30 -16.48 14.29 -12.33
N SER A 31 -16.47 15.45 -12.98
CA SER A 31 -15.91 16.71 -12.45
C SER A 31 -16.52 17.08 -11.09
N ASP A 32 -17.82 16.90 -10.91
CA ASP A 32 -18.54 17.30 -9.70
C ASP A 32 -18.10 16.50 -8.46
N PHE A 33 -17.60 15.27 -8.68
CA PHE A 33 -17.31 14.30 -7.63
C PHE A 33 -15.83 14.21 -7.28
N SER A 34 -14.95 14.90 -8.03
CA SER A 34 -13.50 14.78 -7.88
C SER A 34 -12.97 15.12 -6.49
N ALA A 35 -13.65 15.99 -5.73
CA ALA A 35 -13.31 16.26 -4.33
C ALA A 35 -13.60 15.06 -3.41
N TRP A 36 -14.79 14.46 -3.51
CA TRP A 36 -15.21 13.30 -2.72
C TRP A 36 -14.41 12.04 -3.05
N LEU A 37 -14.08 11.84 -4.33
CA LEU A 37 -13.29 10.71 -4.79
C LEU A 37 -11.87 10.71 -4.20
N LYS A 38 -11.26 11.89 -3.99
CA LYS A 38 -9.93 12.04 -3.37
C LYS A 38 -9.91 11.80 -1.86
N GLU A 39 -11.06 11.85 -1.17
CA GLU A 39 -11.10 11.58 0.27
C GLU A 39 -10.61 10.16 0.56
N ASN A 40 -9.69 10.00 1.52
CA ASN A 40 -9.07 8.72 1.87
C ASN A 40 -8.33 8.08 0.67
N THR A 41 -7.49 8.90 0.03
CA THR A 41 -6.48 8.44 -0.93
C THR A 41 -5.17 9.18 -0.65
N VAL A 42 -4.01 8.52 -0.80
CA VAL A 42 -2.69 9.18 -0.72
C VAL A 42 -2.64 10.35 -1.70
N GLU A 43 -2.58 11.56 -1.14
CA GLU A 43 -2.36 12.79 -1.89
C GLU A 43 -0.98 12.75 -2.55
N LEU A 44 -0.95 12.92 -3.88
CA LEU A 44 0.28 13.01 -4.67
C LEU A 44 0.98 14.35 -4.44
N ALA A 45 2.31 14.34 -4.40
CA ALA A 45 3.09 15.57 -4.33
C ALA A 45 3.34 16.15 -5.73
N HIS A 46 3.15 17.46 -5.89
CA HIS A 46 3.48 18.19 -7.11
C HIS A 46 4.63 19.16 -6.83
N ARG A 47 5.70 19.12 -7.63
CA ARG A 47 6.91 19.96 -7.48
C ARG A 47 7.31 20.53 -8.84
N LYS A 48 8.10 21.62 -8.86
CA LYS A 48 8.71 22.10 -10.11
C LYS A 48 10.02 21.36 -10.41
N SER A 49 10.23 21.03 -11.67
CA SER A 49 11.51 20.53 -12.19
C SER A 49 12.59 21.60 -12.03
N THR A 50 13.74 21.22 -11.46
CA THR A 50 14.97 22.02 -11.38
C THR A 50 15.59 22.22 -12.77
N ILE A 51 15.27 21.37 -13.74
CA ILE A 51 15.80 21.42 -15.12
C ILE A 51 14.93 22.32 -16.01
N SER A 52 13.61 22.18 -15.96
CA SER A 52 12.69 22.83 -16.91
C SER A 52 11.68 23.80 -16.31
N GLY A 53 11.57 23.87 -14.97
CA GLY A 53 10.55 24.66 -14.26
C GLY A 53 9.11 24.14 -14.38
N LYS A 54 8.85 23.10 -15.18
CA LYS A 54 7.53 22.46 -15.34
C LYS A 54 7.09 21.77 -14.06
N GLU A 55 5.78 21.55 -13.91
CA GLU A 55 5.24 20.72 -12.83
C GLU A 55 5.51 19.22 -13.09
N VAL A 56 5.92 18.52 -12.04
CA VAL A 56 6.18 17.08 -12.00
C VAL A 56 5.43 16.51 -10.79
N THR A 57 4.79 15.36 -10.99
CA THR A 57 4.02 14.64 -9.97
C THR A 57 4.84 13.49 -9.40
N TYR A 58 4.72 13.25 -8.09
CA TYR A 58 5.41 12.22 -7.35
C TYR A 58 4.39 11.48 -6.48
N TYR A 59 4.45 10.15 -6.51
CA TYR A 59 3.75 9.31 -5.52
C TYR A 59 4.48 9.36 -4.17
N ILE A 60 5.81 9.30 -4.21
CA ILE A 60 6.70 9.32 -3.04
C ILE A 60 6.91 10.78 -2.58
N ARG A 61 6.80 11.02 -1.26
CA ARG A 61 6.72 12.37 -0.66
C ARG A 61 7.93 12.71 0.20
N GLU A 62 8.63 11.69 0.67
CA GLU A 62 9.63 11.66 1.74
C GLU A 62 10.98 12.26 1.33
N TYR A 63 11.20 12.49 0.05
CA TYR A 63 12.43 13.07 -0.51
C TYR A 63 12.77 14.42 0.13
N ALA A 64 14.05 14.60 0.48
CA ALA A 64 14.53 15.83 1.11
C ALA A 64 14.15 17.08 0.30
N GLN A 65 13.47 18.04 0.95
CA GLN A 65 12.87 19.22 0.31
C GLN A 65 13.92 20.13 -0.37
N ASP A 66 15.15 20.14 0.14
CA ASP A 66 16.30 20.87 -0.36
C ASP A 66 17.10 20.10 -1.42
N SER A 67 16.44 19.30 -2.27
CA SER A 67 17.07 18.49 -3.32
C SER A 67 16.72 18.96 -4.74
N LYS A 68 17.44 18.43 -5.75
CA LYS A 68 17.09 18.61 -7.16
C LYS A 68 15.95 17.65 -7.55
N PHE A 69 14.97 18.15 -8.31
CA PHE A 69 13.74 17.44 -8.70
C PHE A 69 13.56 17.50 -10.22
N ALA A 70 13.06 16.46 -10.86
CA ALA A 70 12.91 16.39 -12.33
C ALA A 70 11.84 15.38 -12.75
N SER A 71 11.36 15.45 -14.00
CA SER A 71 10.67 14.27 -14.56
C SER A 71 11.68 13.14 -14.79
N PHE A 72 11.21 11.89 -14.84
CA PHE A 72 12.06 10.73 -15.14
C PHE A 72 12.80 10.90 -16.49
N GLU A 73 12.10 11.41 -17.50
CA GLU A 73 12.66 11.76 -18.82
C GLU A 73 13.76 12.84 -18.72
N GLU A 74 13.49 13.95 -18.04
CA GLU A 74 14.44 15.07 -17.86
C GLU A 74 15.70 14.66 -17.08
N ALA A 75 15.55 13.77 -16.08
CA ALA A 75 16.68 13.22 -15.33
C ALA A 75 17.58 12.34 -16.22
N MET A 76 16.99 11.42 -16.99
CA MET A 76 17.74 10.54 -17.91
C MET A 76 18.52 11.33 -18.97
N ASP A 77 17.88 12.32 -19.60
CA ASP A 77 18.49 13.18 -20.61
C ASP A 77 19.64 14.05 -20.07
N THR A 78 19.71 14.25 -18.76
CA THR A 78 20.70 15.10 -18.09
C THR A 78 21.87 14.29 -17.52
N LEU A 79 21.60 13.10 -16.95
CA LEU A 79 22.61 12.24 -16.32
C LEU A 79 23.64 11.68 -17.29
N GLY A 80 23.29 11.50 -18.57
CA GLY A 80 24.17 10.89 -19.59
C GLY A 80 25.31 11.77 -20.13
N ARG A 81 25.57 12.97 -19.57
CA ARG A 81 26.37 14.01 -20.25
C ARG A 81 27.85 14.13 -19.85
N GLU A 82 28.23 13.71 -18.64
CA GLU A 82 29.64 13.77 -18.19
C GLU A 82 30.05 12.54 -17.37
N PRO A 83 31.24 11.96 -17.58
CA PRO A 83 31.75 10.86 -16.77
C PRO A 83 32.06 11.30 -15.32
N LEU A 84 32.14 10.32 -14.42
CA LEU A 84 32.57 10.51 -13.04
C LEU A 84 34.10 10.40 -12.96
N ASN A 85 34.78 11.39 -12.36
CA ASN A 85 36.22 11.27 -12.09
C ASN A 85 36.46 10.42 -10.83
N VAL A 86 36.45 9.10 -10.98
CA VAL A 86 36.53 8.13 -9.86
C VAL A 86 37.78 8.35 -8.98
N ASN A 87 38.88 8.85 -9.56
CA ASN A 87 40.13 9.17 -8.84
C ASN A 87 39.98 10.29 -7.79
N SER A 88 38.87 11.04 -7.76
CA SER A 88 38.60 12.04 -6.71
C SER A 88 38.06 11.41 -5.41
N ILE A 89 37.57 10.17 -5.45
CA ILE A 89 36.88 9.50 -4.34
C ILE A 89 37.92 8.93 -3.36
N LYS A 90 38.28 9.71 -2.34
CA LYS A 90 39.28 9.34 -1.33
C LYS A 90 38.65 8.71 -0.08
N ASP A 91 37.42 9.10 0.20
CA ASP A 91 36.68 8.87 1.44
C ASP A 91 35.16 8.96 1.17
N ILE A 92 34.36 8.91 2.24
CA ILE A 92 32.90 8.96 2.15
C ILE A 92 32.36 10.37 1.84
N ASP A 93 33.06 11.43 2.24
CA ASP A 93 32.65 12.81 2.00
C ASP A 93 32.84 13.19 0.53
N SER A 94 34.01 12.87 -0.04
CA SER A 94 34.29 13.04 -1.47
C SER A 94 33.39 12.17 -2.36
N LEU A 95 32.91 11.01 -1.88
CA LEU A 95 31.86 10.25 -2.54
C LEU A 95 30.53 11.00 -2.53
N PHE A 96 30.02 11.42 -1.37
CA PHE A 96 28.73 12.11 -1.28
C PHE A 96 28.71 13.47 -1.98
N ASP A 97 29.82 14.21 -1.97
CA ASP A 97 29.90 15.53 -2.61
C ASP A 97 29.95 15.39 -4.15
N ALA A 98 30.50 14.30 -4.69
CA ALA A 98 30.40 13.94 -6.11
C ALA A 98 28.98 13.46 -6.51
N VAL A 99 28.24 12.85 -5.57
CA VAL A 99 26.86 12.37 -5.78
C VAL A 99 25.85 13.53 -5.78
N ARG A 100 25.92 14.44 -4.80
CA ARG A 100 24.94 15.53 -4.59
C ARG A 100 24.73 16.38 -5.84
N GLU A 101 25.80 16.67 -6.58
CA GLU A 101 25.67 17.51 -7.79
C GLU A 101 24.93 16.80 -8.93
N ARG A 102 24.86 15.46 -8.91
CA ARG A 102 24.30 14.63 -9.97
C ARG A 102 22.93 14.04 -9.63
N ALA A 103 22.60 13.91 -8.34
CA ALA A 103 21.34 13.33 -7.89
C ALA A 103 20.11 14.20 -8.25
N TYR A 104 19.08 13.57 -8.82
CA TYR A 104 17.74 14.13 -9.01
C TYR A 104 16.69 13.13 -8.52
N TYR A 105 15.73 13.59 -7.72
CA TYR A 105 14.54 12.78 -7.43
C TYR A 105 13.55 12.89 -8.60
N ALA A 106 13.16 11.74 -9.15
CA ALA A 106 12.35 11.63 -10.37
C ALA A 106 10.86 11.48 -10.08
N GLY A 107 10.03 12.09 -10.91
CA GLY A 107 8.58 11.92 -10.94
C GLY A 107 8.03 11.86 -12.37
N ASN A 108 6.70 11.87 -12.53
CA ASN A 108 6.02 11.53 -13.79
C ASN A 108 6.53 10.21 -14.39
N GLU A 109 6.73 9.19 -13.55
CA GLU A 109 7.25 7.89 -14.00
C GLU A 109 6.17 7.16 -14.81
N ILE A 110 6.29 7.21 -16.14
CA ILE A 110 5.35 6.60 -17.08
C ILE A 110 6.14 5.61 -17.94
N LEU A 111 5.86 4.32 -17.77
CA LEU A 111 6.67 3.22 -18.30
C LEU A 111 5.82 2.20 -19.07
N GLY A 112 6.49 1.37 -19.87
CA GLY A 112 5.83 0.34 -20.68
C GLY A 112 4.92 0.93 -21.75
N ASN A 113 3.88 0.20 -22.12
CA ASN A 113 2.86 0.61 -23.08
C ASN A 113 1.76 1.43 -22.36
N SER A 114 2.09 2.64 -21.93
CA SER A 114 1.15 3.55 -21.25
C SER A 114 0.76 4.75 -22.13
N SER A 115 -0.48 5.24 -22.03
CA SER A 115 -0.95 6.44 -22.75
C SER A 115 -2.17 7.10 -22.09
N TYR A 116 -2.39 8.37 -22.37
CA TYR A 116 -3.42 9.24 -21.77
C TYR A 116 -3.27 9.32 -20.24
N VAL A 117 -2.09 9.77 -19.80
CA VAL A 117 -1.71 9.84 -18.39
C VAL A 117 -1.50 11.30 -17.97
N SER A 118 -2.23 11.76 -16.95
CA SER A 118 -2.20 13.14 -16.48
C SER A 118 -2.06 13.24 -14.95
N ARG A 119 -1.21 14.17 -14.50
CA ARG A 119 -0.97 14.49 -13.06
C ARG A 119 -0.77 13.23 -12.19
N SER A 120 -0.07 12.23 -12.71
CA SER A 120 0.06 10.88 -12.12
C SER A 120 1.53 10.44 -12.12
N SER A 121 1.89 9.46 -11.29
CA SER A 121 3.25 8.90 -11.25
C SER A 121 3.27 7.41 -10.93
N SER A 122 4.36 6.75 -11.34
CA SER A 122 4.61 5.33 -11.14
C SER A 122 3.55 4.48 -11.84
N VAL A 123 3.32 4.81 -13.12
CA VAL A 123 2.31 4.24 -14.02
C VAL A 123 2.99 3.32 -15.04
N ILE A 124 2.53 2.07 -15.16
CA ILE A 124 3.15 1.06 -16.05
C ILE A 124 2.09 0.33 -16.88
N ASP A 125 2.30 0.18 -18.19
CA ASP A 125 1.42 -0.55 -19.12
C ASP A 125 -0.09 -0.18 -19.03
N SER A 126 -0.41 1.11 -18.78
CA SER A 126 -1.76 1.55 -18.39
C SER A 126 -2.33 2.72 -19.20
N PHE A 127 -3.66 2.78 -19.32
CA PHE A 127 -4.38 3.73 -20.19
C PHE A 127 -5.44 4.56 -19.46
N TYR A 128 -5.55 5.85 -19.80
CA TYR A 128 -6.54 6.78 -19.23
C TYR A 128 -6.43 6.87 -17.70
N VAL A 129 -5.36 7.50 -17.22
CA VAL A 129 -5.00 7.60 -15.80
C VAL A 129 -4.91 9.07 -15.39
N LEU A 130 -5.69 9.47 -14.38
CA LEU A 130 -5.78 10.86 -13.91
C LEU A 130 -5.59 10.95 -12.39
N GLU A 131 -4.67 11.81 -11.95
CA GLU A 131 -4.39 12.08 -10.53
C GLU A 131 -4.30 10.81 -9.66
N SER A 132 -3.52 9.84 -10.14
CA SER A 132 -3.41 8.49 -9.55
C SER A 132 -1.96 8.04 -9.39
N GLY A 133 -1.70 7.17 -8.41
CA GLY A 133 -0.35 6.72 -8.03
C GLY A 133 -0.17 5.20 -8.07
N PHE A 134 1.02 4.75 -8.47
CA PHE A 134 1.43 3.33 -8.39
C PHE A 134 0.47 2.37 -9.12
N VAL A 135 0.07 2.75 -10.33
CA VAL A 135 -0.89 2.02 -11.18
C VAL A 135 -0.13 1.11 -12.14
N SER A 136 -0.56 -0.15 -12.31
CA SER A 136 -0.07 -0.91 -13.48
C SER A 136 -1.11 -1.78 -14.16
N ASP A 137 -0.82 -2.12 -15.42
CA ASP A 137 -1.57 -2.95 -16.37
C ASP A 137 -3.10 -2.73 -16.29
N SER A 138 -3.53 -1.45 -16.25
CA SER A 138 -4.91 -1.02 -15.93
C SER A 138 -5.47 0.02 -16.91
N LYS A 139 -6.79 0.20 -16.92
CA LYS A 139 -7.48 1.27 -17.67
C LYS A 139 -8.49 2.05 -16.83
N TYR A 140 -8.69 3.31 -17.19
CA TYR A 140 -9.73 4.20 -16.67
C TYR A 140 -9.66 4.38 -15.14
N VAL A 141 -8.55 4.95 -14.67
CA VAL A 141 -8.25 5.11 -13.24
C VAL A 141 -8.22 6.59 -12.87
N VAL A 142 -8.98 6.98 -11.85
CA VAL A 142 -9.07 8.39 -11.40
C VAL A 142 -9.02 8.48 -9.88
N HIS A 143 -8.24 9.42 -9.36
CA HIS A 143 -8.07 9.67 -7.92
C HIS A 143 -7.86 8.37 -7.13
N SER A 144 -6.94 7.50 -7.57
CA SER A 144 -6.77 6.17 -6.97
C SER A 144 -5.30 5.76 -6.86
N ASN A 145 -4.99 4.93 -5.87
CA ASN A 145 -3.64 4.42 -5.62
C ASN A 145 -3.60 2.88 -5.62
N ILE A 146 -2.49 2.29 -6.08
CA ILE A 146 -2.20 0.85 -6.04
C ILE A 146 -3.31 -0.01 -6.70
N VAL A 147 -3.55 0.23 -8.00
CA VAL A 147 -4.58 -0.47 -8.80
C VAL A 147 -3.93 -1.34 -9.89
N LYS A 148 -4.33 -2.63 -9.95
CA LYS A 148 -3.55 -3.70 -10.60
C LYS A 148 -4.34 -5.02 -10.77
N TYR A 149 -5.34 -5.20 -11.63
CA TYR A 149 -5.48 -4.74 -13.01
C TYR A 149 -6.93 -4.36 -13.32
N SER A 150 -7.17 -3.18 -13.88
CA SER A 150 -8.51 -2.55 -13.90
C SER A 150 -9.08 -2.26 -15.29
N GLU A 151 -10.40 -2.18 -15.38
CA GLU A 151 -11.12 -1.50 -16.47
C GLU A 151 -12.25 -0.56 -15.98
N ASP A 152 -12.22 -0.15 -14.69
CA ASP A 152 -12.50 1.21 -14.15
C ASP A 152 -12.24 1.20 -12.64
N ALA A 153 -11.61 2.25 -12.09
CA ALA A 153 -11.53 2.48 -10.63
C ALA A 153 -11.51 3.98 -10.28
N PHE A 154 -12.43 4.41 -9.42
CA PHE A 154 -12.60 5.81 -9.04
C PHE A 154 -12.63 6.00 -7.50
N GLY A 155 -11.61 6.66 -6.94
CA GLY A 155 -11.50 6.94 -5.50
C GLY A 155 -11.09 5.78 -4.59
N CYS A 156 -10.11 4.94 -4.99
CA CYS A 156 -9.74 3.69 -4.29
C CYS A 156 -8.23 3.61 -3.95
N GLU A 157 -7.83 2.91 -2.87
CA GLU A 157 -6.41 2.84 -2.42
C GLU A 157 -5.72 1.44 -2.49
N GLY A 158 -6.40 0.39 -2.94
CA GLY A 158 -5.67 -0.89 -3.16
C GLY A 158 -6.50 -2.01 -3.75
N ILE A 159 -6.42 -2.25 -5.06
CA ILE A 159 -7.35 -3.15 -5.77
C ILE A 159 -6.65 -4.00 -6.85
N ALA A 160 -6.96 -5.31 -6.86
CA ALA A 160 -6.53 -6.29 -7.85
C ALA A 160 -7.54 -7.44 -7.97
N GLU A 161 -8.32 -7.65 -9.03
CA GLU A 161 -8.35 -7.05 -10.37
C GLU A 161 -9.82 -6.68 -10.69
N CYS A 162 -10.08 -5.58 -11.41
CA CYS A 162 -11.32 -4.80 -11.22
C CYS A 162 -12.13 -4.50 -12.49
N LYS A 163 -13.44 -4.79 -12.44
CA LYS A 163 -14.51 -4.24 -13.30
C LYS A 163 -15.83 -4.21 -12.50
N HIS A 164 -16.24 -3.14 -11.84
CA HIS A 164 -15.73 -1.77 -11.74
C HIS A 164 -15.90 -1.34 -10.27
N ALA A 165 -15.07 -0.44 -9.73
CA ALA A 165 -15.11 -0.06 -8.32
C ALA A 165 -15.18 1.45 -8.07
N LEU A 166 -15.89 1.81 -7.00
CA LEU A 166 -16.10 3.17 -6.51
C LEU A 166 -15.86 3.18 -4.99
N LYS A 167 -14.96 4.03 -4.48
CA LYS A 167 -14.69 4.17 -3.02
C LYS A 167 -14.52 2.82 -2.28
N VAL A 168 -13.81 1.86 -2.90
CA VAL A 168 -13.51 0.55 -2.31
C VAL A 168 -12.12 0.60 -1.69
N THR A 169 -12.00 0.17 -0.44
CA THR A 169 -10.76 0.23 0.35
C THR A 169 -10.29 -1.17 0.76
N ASN A 170 -8.97 -1.31 0.91
CA ASN A 170 -8.24 -2.56 1.15
C ASN A 170 -8.29 -3.59 0.00
N ALA A 171 -7.29 -4.47 -0.03
CA ALA A 171 -6.92 -5.39 -1.11
C ALA A 171 -7.96 -6.48 -1.42
N GLY A 172 -9.08 -6.06 -1.98
CA GLY A 172 -10.15 -6.92 -2.46
C GLY A 172 -9.69 -7.82 -3.61
N HIS A 173 -9.55 -9.12 -3.35
CA HIS A 173 -9.11 -10.08 -4.35
C HIS A 173 -10.29 -10.53 -5.21
N LYS A 174 -10.34 -10.06 -6.47
CA LYS A 174 -11.42 -10.32 -7.46
C LYS A 174 -12.81 -9.77 -7.10
N ASP A 175 -12.88 -8.79 -6.21
CA ASP A 175 -14.16 -8.14 -5.90
C ASP A 175 -14.68 -7.33 -7.09
N ASN A 176 -15.97 -7.44 -7.40
CA ASN A 176 -16.55 -6.82 -8.60
C ASN A 176 -17.95 -6.25 -8.39
N ARG A 177 -18.23 -5.11 -9.05
CA ARG A 177 -19.46 -4.31 -8.89
C ARG A 177 -19.74 -3.89 -7.43
N CYS A 178 -18.71 -3.42 -6.73
CA CYS A 178 -18.78 -3.04 -5.32
C CYS A 178 -18.66 -1.52 -5.13
N PHE A 179 -19.31 -1.01 -4.08
CA PHE A 179 -19.29 0.41 -3.69
C PHE A 179 -19.22 0.55 -2.17
N GLU A 180 -18.24 1.27 -1.63
CA GLU A 180 -17.99 1.37 -0.17
C GLU A 180 -17.89 -0.03 0.47
N LEU A 181 -17.19 -0.95 -0.21
CA LEU A 181 -16.73 -2.20 0.35
C LEU A 181 -15.37 -1.95 1.02
N TRP A 182 -15.30 -2.25 2.31
CA TRP A 182 -14.10 -2.15 3.13
C TRP A 182 -13.62 -3.57 3.41
N ARG A 183 -12.51 -4.02 2.80
CA ARG A 183 -12.06 -5.44 2.84
C ARG A 183 -13.05 -6.44 2.22
N GLY A 184 -12.72 -6.95 1.05
CA GLY A 184 -13.39 -8.11 0.44
C GLY A 184 -12.42 -9.24 0.02
N ASP A 185 -13.00 -10.36 -0.39
CA ASP A 185 -12.36 -11.52 -1.01
C ASP A 185 -13.41 -12.25 -1.85
N ASN A 186 -13.15 -12.41 -3.15
CA ASN A 186 -13.97 -13.15 -4.12
C ASN A 186 -15.49 -12.84 -4.05
N SER A 187 -15.85 -11.57 -3.85
CA SER A 187 -17.23 -11.13 -3.60
C SER A 187 -17.78 -10.22 -4.72
N SER A 188 -19.10 -10.15 -4.88
CA SER A 188 -19.73 -9.26 -5.86
C SER A 188 -20.96 -8.53 -5.34
N ASP A 189 -21.28 -7.39 -5.95
CA ASP A 189 -22.50 -6.63 -5.67
C ASP A 189 -22.62 -6.31 -4.17
N CYS A 190 -21.49 -5.93 -3.56
CA CYS A 190 -21.38 -5.62 -2.15
C CYS A 190 -21.33 -4.11 -1.93
N TYR A 191 -22.24 -3.63 -1.07
CA TYR A 191 -22.49 -2.20 -0.82
C TYR A 191 -22.34 -1.89 0.67
N TYR A 192 -21.56 -0.86 1.02
CA TYR A 192 -21.42 -0.38 2.41
C TYR A 192 -21.19 -1.51 3.43
N SER A 193 -20.23 -2.40 3.15
CA SER A 193 -20.03 -3.66 3.88
C SER A 193 -18.57 -3.87 4.27
N HIS A 194 -18.30 -4.63 5.33
CA HIS A 194 -16.95 -4.88 5.86
C HIS A 194 -16.59 -6.37 5.96
N ASN A 195 -15.36 -6.73 5.58
CA ASN A 195 -14.80 -8.08 5.74
C ASN A 195 -15.71 -9.18 5.14
N MET A 196 -15.92 -9.10 3.84
CA MET A 196 -16.78 -10.00 3.08
C MET A 196 -15.93 -11.06 2.36
N SER A 197 -16.18 -12.36 2.55
CA SER A 197 -15.50 -13.42 1.79
C SER A 197 -16.50 -14.32 1.07
N ASN A 198 -16.29 -14.52 -0.23
CA ASN A 198 -17.13 -15.33 -1.10
C ASN A 198 -18.62 -14.95 -1.02
N CYS A 199 -18.91 -13.65 -0.92
CA CYS A 199 -20.26 -13.12 -0.74
C CYS A 199 -20.80 -12.50 -2.03
N GLN A 200 -22.11 -12.56 -2.24
CA GLN A 200 -22.78 -11.97 -3.40
C GLN A 200 -24.02 -11.22 -2.98
N GLU A 201 -24.36 -10.12 -3.62
CA GLU A 201 -25.61 -9.38 -3.36
C GLU A 201 -25.82 -9.12 -1.87
N CYS A 202 -24.95 -8.27 -1.31
CA CYS A 202 -24.89 -7.98 0.12
C CYS A 202 -24.85 -6.47 0.38
N MET A 203 -25.72 -5.98 1.26
CA MET A 203 -25.74 -4.57 1.67
C MET A 203 -25.58 -4.44 3.19
N PHE A 204 -24.86 -3.42 3.64
CA PHE A 204 -24.76 -3.05 5.07
C PHE A 204 -24.36 -4.21 6.00
N SER A 205 -23.52 -5.12 5.50
CA SER A 205 -23.20 -6.41 6.12
C SER A 205 -21.73 -6.48 6.57
N PHE A 206 -21.45 -7.29 7.59
CA PHE A 206 -20.22 -7.25 8.35
C PHE A 206 -19.73 -8.66 8.70
N ASN A 207 -18.49 -8.97 8.33
CA ASN A 207 -17.77 -10.20 8.67
C ASN A 207 -18.43 -11.50 8.13
N LEU A 208 -19.12 -11.41 6.98
CA LEU A 208 -19.80 -12.56 6.36
C LEU A 208 -18.83 -13.45 5.56
N LYS A 209 -19.08 -14.75 5.61
CA LYS A 209 -18.49 -15.76 4.73
C LYS A 209 -19.62 -16.52 4.01
N GLY A 210 -19.59 -16.55 2.67
CA GLY A 210 -20.60 -17.26 1.86
C GLY A 210 -22.00 -16.65 1.88
N GLY A 211 -22.15 -15.37 2.24
CA GLY A 211 -23.42 -14.66 2.26
C GLY A 211 -23.98 -14.44 0.85
N ASN A 212 -25.30 -14.59 0.66
CA ASN A 212 -25.92 -14.36 -0.65
C ASN A 212 -27.38 -13.90 -0.52
N HIS A 213 -27.71 -12.73 -1.08
CA HIS A 213 -28.95 -11.96 -0.87
C HIS A 213 -29.14 -11.53 0.60
N CYS A 214 -28.18 -10.78 1.14
CA CYS A 214 -28.14 -10.38 2.55
C CYS A 214 -28.26 -8.85 2.74
N ILE A 215 -29.00 -8.41 3.75
CA ILE A 215 -28.98 -7.03 4.23
C ILE A 215 -28.80 -7.04 5.75
N GLY A 216 -27.78 -6.35 6.26
CA GLY A 216 -27.50 -6.34 7.71
C GLY A 216 -27.26 -7.73 8.29
N ASN A 217 -26.46 -8.55 7.61
CA ASN A 217 -26.23 -9.98 7.90
C ASN A 217 -27.47 -10.90 7.81
N LEU A 218 -28.69 -10.36 7.66
CA LEU A 218 -29.89 -11.16 7.48
C LEU A 218 -30.04 -11.61 6.02
N ARG A 219 -30.11 -12.92 5.79
CA ARG A 219 -30.42 -13.50 4.48
C ARG A 219 -31.91 -13.36 4.16
N LEU A 220 -32.23 -12.95 2.95
CA LEU A 220 -33.60 -12.69 2.48
C LEU A 220 -34.00 -13.63 1.33
N ALA A 221 -35.31 -13.68 1.06
CA ALA A 221 -35.81 -14.21 -0.21
C ALA A 221 -35.34 -13.31 -1.37
N PRO A 222 -34.95 -13.85 -2.55
CA PRO A 222 -34.36 -13.05 -3.62
C PRO A 222 -35.22 -11.89 -4.12
N ASP A 223 -36.53 -12.10 -4.24
CA ASP A 223 -37.49 -11.07 -4.65
C ASP A 223 -37.58 -9.91 -3.64
N LYS A 224 -37.54 -10.22 -2.35
CA LYS A 224 -37.56 -9.25 -1.25
C LYS A 224 -36.24 -8.48 -1.17
N TYR A 225 -35.12 -9.16 -1.38
CA TYR A 225 -33.81 -8.52 -1.47
C TYR A 225 -33.76 -7.53 -2.65
N LEU A 226 -34.14 -7.95 -3.86
CA LEU A 226 -34.05 -7.10 -5.06
C LEU A 226 -34.89 -5.82 -4.94
N ARG A 227 -36.12 -5.91 -4.41
CA ARG A 227 -36.95 -4.71 -4.13
C ARG A 227 -36.31 -3.76 -3.11
N LEU A 228 -35.61 -4.29 -2.10
CA LEU A 228 -34.92 -3.46 -1.10
C LEU A 228 -33.63 -2.86 -1.67
N LYS A 229 -32.85 -3.60 -2.48
CA LYS A 229 -31.69 -3.09 -3.22
C LYS A 229 -32.08 -1.94 -4.14
N GLU A 230 -33.13 -2.10 -4.95
CA GLU A 230 -33.63 -1.07 -5.87
C GLU A 230 -33.99 0.22 -5.12
N LYS A 231 -34.78 0.12 -4.05
CA LYS A 231 -35.12 1.25 -3.16
C LYS A 231 -33.86 1.94 -2.62
N LEU A 232 -32.97 1.17 -1.99
CA LEU A 232 -31.78 1.70 -1.31
C LEU A 232 -30.80 2.37 -2.30
N LEU A 233 -30.62 1.79 -3.50
CA LEU A 233 -29.76 2.40 -4.52
C LEU A 233 -30.35 3.70 -5.10
N SER A 234 -31.68 3.83 -5.22
CA SER A 234 -32.30 5.12 -5.59
C SER A 234 -32.04 6.19 -4.53
N GLU A 235 -32.29 5.88 -3.25
CA GLU A 235 -32.05 6.80 -2.12
C GLU A 235 -30.57 7.24 -2.05
N ILE A 236 -29.62 6.30 -2.24
CA ILE A 236 -28.17 6.57 -2.27
C ILE A 236 -27.78 7.45 -3.47
N ALA A 237 -28.33 7.18 -4.65
CA ALA A 237 -28.02 7.92 -5.87
C ALA A 237 -28.60 9.34 -5.88
N GLU A 238 -29.78 9.55 -5.30
CA GLU A 238 -30.38 10.87 -5.09
C GLU A 238 -29.56 11.71 -4.11
N GLU A 239 -29.15 11.12 -2.98
CA GLU A 239 -28.24 11.74 -2.00
C GLU A 239 -26.91 12.15 -2.67
N LEU A 240 -26.28 11.24 -3.43
CA LEU A 240 -25.04 11.53 -4.16
C LEU A 240 -25.21 12.63 -5.21
N ARG A 241 -26.28 12.59 -6.00
CA ARG A 241 -26.62 13.62 -7.01
C ARG A 241 -26.80 14.99 -6.37
N GLY A 242 -27.49 15.06 -5.22
CA GLY A 242 -27.80 16.29 -4.50
C GLY A 242 -26.62 16.89 -3.72
N LYS A 243 -25.75 16.05 -3.14
CA LYS A 243 -24.66 16.50 -2.26
C LYS A 243 -23.26 16.44 -2.88
N LYS A 244 -23.11 15.77 -4.03
CA LYS A 244 -21.82 15.48 -4.71
C LYS A 244 -20.79 14.73 -3.86
N ARG A 245 -21.25 14.18 -2.74
CA ARG A 245 -20.50 13.43 -1.73
C ARG A 245 -21.45 12.42 -1.09
N LEU A 246 -20.94 11.24 -0.75
CA LEU A 246 -21.58 10.34 0.22
C LEU A 246 -20.66 10.13 1.42
N PRO A 247 -21.21 9.92 2.63
CA PRO A 247 -20.42 9.47 3.77
C PRO A 247 -19.86 8.08 3.51
N THR A 248 -18.67 7.83 4.03
CA THR A 248 -18.04 6.50 4.05
C THR A 248 -18.76 5.53 4.98
N LEU A 249 -18.50 4.23 4.83
CA LEU A 249 -18.94 3.21 5.81
C LEU A 249 -18.50 3.57 7.23
N ILE A 250 -17.27 4.07 7.40
CA ILE A 250 -16.72 4.49 8.70
C ILE A 250 -17.51 5.68 9.28
N GLU A 251 -17.84 6.69 8.46
CA GLU A 251 -18.69 7.81 8.88
C GLU A 251 -20.15 7.43 9.17
N LEU A 252 -20.67 6.36 8.57
CA LEU A 252 -21.99 5.82 8.91
C LEU A 252 -21.95 5.12 10.27
N VAL A 253 -20.93 4.28 10.50
CA VAL A 253 -20.75 3.54 11.75
C VAL A 253 -20.38 4.45 12.92
N GLY A 254 -19.60 5.50 12.71
CA GLY A 254 -19.25 6.50 13.75
C GLY A 254 -20.47 7.28 14.29
N LYS A 255 -21.62 7.21 13.60
CA LYS A 255 -22.91 7.76 14.05
C LYS A 255 -23.77 6.71 14.79
N SER A 256 -23.39 5.43 14.72
CA SER A 256 -24.05 4.31 15.40
C SER A 256 -23.50 4.12 16.82
N LYS A 257 -24.37 3.87 17.80
CA LYS A 257 -23.93 3.46 19.15
C LYS A 257 -23.29 2.08 19.11
N SER A 258 -22.14 1.93 19.79
CA SER A 258 -21.42 0.67 19.92
C SER A 258 -22.09 -0.17 21.00
N ARG A 259 -22.82 -1.21 20.59
CA ARG A 259 -23.60 -2.09 21.46
C ARG A 259 -23.72 -3.47 20.85
N LEU A 260 -22.97 -4.44 21.38
CA LEU A 260 -23.05 -5.82 20.94
C LEU A 260 -24.24 -6.54 21.61
N PRO A 261 -24.95 -7.47 20.94
CA PRO A 261 -25.88 -8.38 21.61
C PRO A 261 -25.12 -9.30 22.55
N ARG A 262 -25.62 -9.49 23.79
CA ARG A 262 -24.93 -10.26 24.84
C ARG A 262 -24.53 -11.68 24.41
N GLU A 263 -25.41 -12.36 23.67
CA GLU A 263 -25.15 -13.71 23.13
C GLU A 263 -23.97 -13.72 22.14
N ALA A 264 -23.84 -12.67 21.32
CA ALA A 264 -22.74 -12.51 20.38
C ALA A 264 -21.42 -12.15 21.10
N GLU A 265 -21.50 -11.35 22.16
CA GLU A 265 -20.36 -11.04 23.04
C GLU A 265 -19.83 -12.30 23.74
N GLU A 266 -20.69 -13.04 24.43
CA GLU A 266 -20.35 -14.28 25.13
C GLU A 266 -19.83 -15.35 24.17
N SER A 267 -20.37 -15.41 22.94
CA SER A 267 -19.88 -16.33 21.90
C SER A 267 -18.50 -15.92 21.36
N ALA A 268 -18.29 -14.65 21.01
CA ALA A 268 -17.04 -14.20 20.38
C ALA A 268 -15.87 -14.16 21.38
N LYS A 269 -16.13 -13.82 22.65
CA LYS A 269 -15.09 -13.72 23.70
C LYS A 269 -14.29 -15.00 23.92
N ASN A 270 -14.89 -16.15 23.62
CA ASN A 270 -14.26 -17.47 23.75
C ASN A 270 -13.47 -17.91 22.50
N ALA A 271 -13.52 -17.16 21.39
CA ALA A 271 -12.88 -17.54 20.13
C ALA A 271 -11.41 -17.07 19.98
N ALA A 272 -11.02 -15.98 20.64
CA ALA A 272 -9.71 -15.37 20.46
C ALA A 272 -8.58 -16.10 21.21
N ALA A 273 -7.84 -16.96 20.51
CA ALA A 273 -6.65 -17.62 21.03
C ALA A 273 -5.40 -16.70 20.99
N GLU A 274 -4.60 -16.71 22.05
CA GLU A 274 -3.22 -16.22 22.01
C GLU A 274 -2.29 -17.29 21.45
N ARG A 275 -1.21 -16.85 20.79
CA ARG A 275 -0.27 -17.73 20.09
C ARG A 275 1.16 -17.38 20.51
N ALA A 276 1.98 -18.40 20.76
CA ALA A 276 3.37 -18.19 21.15
C ALA A 276 4.20 -17.56 20.01
N TRP A 277 5.23 -16.81 20.40
CA TRP A 277 6.15 -16.12 19.51
C TRP A 277 7.60 -16.50 19.86
N ASP A 278 8.41 -16.77 18.85
CA ASP A 278 9.85 -17.06 18.96
C ASP A 278 10.62 -16.25 17.91
N SER A 279 11.53 -15.38 18.35
CA SER A 279 12.35 -14.56 17.45
C SER A 279 13.57 -15.29 16.89
N ALA A 280 14.01 -16.41 17.48
CA ALA A 280 15.28 -17.05 17.13
C ALA A 280 15.41 -17.43 15.64
N PRO A 281 14.35 -17.84 14.90
CA PRO A 281 14.41 -18.05 13.46
C PRO A 281 14.67 -16.75 12.67
N LEU A 282 14.12 -15.61 13.11
CA LEU A 282 14.37 -14.29 12.54
C LEU A 282 15.75 -13.74 12.89
N ASP A 283 16.19 -13.85 14.14
CA ASP A 283 17.51 -13.38 14.59
C ASP A 283 18.63 -14.15 13.86
N LYS A 284 18.44 -15.45 13.65
CA LYS A 284 19.32 -16.30 12.84
C LYS A 284 19.35 -15.90 11.36
N ALA A 285 18.21 -15.48 10.80
CA ALA A 285 18.07 -14.99 9.43
C ALA A 285 18.71 -13.60 9.24
N LEU A 286 18.48 -12.67 10.17
CA LEU A 286 19.11 -11.35 10.20
C LEU A 286 20.63 -11.47 10.31
N GLY A 287 21.13 -12.27 11.25
CA GLY A 287 22.57 -12.46 11.42
C GLY A 287 23.26 -13.00 10.17
N ARG A 288 22.65 -13.97 9.47
CA ARG A 288 23.16 -14.47 8.18
C ARG A 288 23.12 -13.41 7.07
N THR A 289 22.04 -12.65 6.99
CA THR A 289 21.85 -11.60 5.96
C THR A 289 22.87 -10.48 6.11
N SER A 290 23.04 -10.00 7.34
CA SER A 290 23.97 -8.92 7.66
C SER A 290 25.43 -9.32 7.57
N GLU A 291 25.79 -10.53 8.02
CA GLU A 291 27.15 -11.07 7.88
C GLU A 291 27.58 -11.17 6.39
N LEU A 292 26.64 -11.51 5.50
CA LEU A 292 26.85 -11.62 4.05
C LEU A 292 26.88 -10.26 3.32
N LEU A 293 26.10 -9.28 3.77
CA LEU A 293 25.98 -7.95 3.16
C LEU A 293 26.99 -6.95 3.71
N LEU A 294 27.01 -6.81 5.03
CA LEU A 294 27.72 -5.74 5.75
C LEU A 294 29.13 -6.17 6.17
N GLY A 295 29.46 -7.46 6.06
CA GLY A 295 30.66 -8.03 6.67
C GLY A 295 30.61 -8.08 8.20
N GLN A 296 29.48 -7.70 8.81
CA GLN A 296 29.25 -7.74 10.25
C GLN A 296 27.93 -8.46 10.55
N ARG A 297 27.99 -9.49 11.39
CA ARG A 297 26.83 -10.19 11.92
C ARG A 297 26.07 -9.31 12.91
N LEU A 298 24.81 -8.99 12.62
CA LEU A 298 23.86 -8.40 13.57
C LEU A 298 23.17 -9.49 14.41
N ASP A 299 22.59 -9.12 15.55
CA ASP A 299 22.05 -10.07 16.52
C ASP A 299 20.50 -10.06 16.61
N ALA A 300 19.91 -9.37 17.58
CA ALA A 300 18.47 -9.43 17.86
C ALA A 300 17.70 -8.40 17.03
N ILE A 301 16.72 -8.84 16.25
CA ILE A 301 16.02 -7.99 15.27
C ILE A 301 15.28 -6.80 15.88
N SER A 302 14.85 -6.91 17.14
CA SER A 302 14.23 -5.83 17.91
C SER A 302 15.15 -4.64 18.18
N LYS A 303 16.47 -4.82 18.23
CA LYS A 303 17.43 -3.70 18.41
C LYS A 303 17.45 -2.74 17.22
N TYR A 304 17.09 -3.24 16.04
CA TYR A 304 17.12 -2.52 14.77
C TYR A 304 15.73 -2.05 14.34
N GLU A 305 14.69 -2.29 15.16
CA GLU A 305 13.28 -2.04 14.84
C GLU A 305 13.00 -0.59 14.41
N GLY A 306 13.57 0.40 15.10
CA GLY A 306 13.38 1.81 14.75
C GLY A 306 13.83 2.14 13.34
N TRP A 307 15.01 1.63 12.94
CA TRP A 307 15.58 1.77 11.60
C TRP A 307 14.81 0.98 10.54
N MET A 308 14.37 -0.25 10.86
CA MET A 308 13.53 -1.04 9.94
C MET A 308 12.15 -0.39 9.71
N LYS A 309 11.68 0.45 10.64
CA LYS A 309 10.42 1.20 10.54
C LYS A 309 10.55 2.59 9.91
N GLU A 310 11.75 3.05 9.55
CA GLU A 310 11.93 4.28 8.77
C GLU A 310 11.38 4.09 7.33
N HIS A 311 10.60 5.06 6.83
CA HIS A 311 10.03 5.09 5.49
C HIS A 311 9.04 3.93 5.15
N ILE A 312 8.37 3.36 6.16
CA ILE A 312 7.23 2.43 5.95
C ILE A 312 5.95 2.96 6.60
N HIS A 313 4.80 2.39 6.21
CA HIS A 313 3.49 2.75 6.78
C HIS A 313 3.48 2.67 8.31
N LYS A 314 2.85 3.64 8.98
CA LYS A 314 2.78 3.66 10.45
C LYS A 314 2.15 2.37 10.97
N ARG A 315 2.63 1.90 12.11
CA ARG A 315 2.10 0.72 12.81
C ARG A 315 1.28 1.19 14.01
N TYR A 316 0.07 0.68 14.13
CA TYR A 316 -0.87 1.00 15.18
C TYR A 316 -1.15 -0.23 16.04
N HIS A 317 -1.46 0.01 17.32
CA HIS A 317 -1.92 -1.01 18.25
C HIS A 317 -3.22 -0.55 18.89
N GLY A 318 -4.24 -1.40 18.82
CA GLY A 318 -5.53 -1.23 19.47
C GLY A 318 -5.87 -2.47 20.31
N LYS A 319 -7.09 -2.53 20.83
CA LYS A 319 -7.59 -3.68 21.59
C LYS A 319 -8.92 -4.17 21.01
N SER A 320 -9.17 -5.47 21.09
CA SER A 320 -10.50 -6.02 20.83
C SER A 320 -11.52 -5.42 21.80
N PHE A 321 -12.65 -4.95 21.26
CA PHE A 321 -13.83 -4.54 22.02
C PHE A 321 -14.41 -5.69 22.88
N VAL A 322 -14.21 -6.95 22.47
CA VAL A 322 -14.82 -8.14 23.09
C VAL A 322 -13.89 -8.81 24.12
N SER A 323 -12.61 -8.98 23.79
CA SER A 323 -11.63 -9.69 24.63
C SER A 323 -10.55 -8.81 25.26
N SER A 324 -10.48 -7.51 24.90
CA SER A 324 -9.40 -6.59 25.31
C SER A 324 -7.97 -7.02 24.89
N LYS A 325 -7.83 -8.04 24.05
CA LYS A 325 -6.55 -8.52 23.50
C LYS A 325 -6.01 -7.57 22.43
N ASP A 326 -4.69 -7.48 22.36
CA ASP A 326 -4.02 -6.50 21.49
C ASP A 326 -4.15 -6.86 20.00
N ILE A 327 -4.44 -5.84 19.18
CA ILE A 327 -4.59 -5.92 17.73
C ILE A 327 -3.58 -4.97 17.10
N ALA A 328 -2.64 -5.50 16.32
CA ALA A 328 -1.71 -4.69 15.54
C ALA A 328 -2.27 -4.46 14.12
N TYR A 329 -2.13 -3.24 13.61
CA TYR A 329 -2.58 -2.85 12.27
C TYR A 329 -1.66 -1.79 11.65
N SER A 330 -1.93 -1.45 10.39
CA SER A 330 -1.09 -0.55 9.57
C SER A 330 -1.85 0.72 9.19
N GLU A 331 -1.14 1.74 8.71
CA GLU A 331 -1.72 2.85 7.95
C GLU A 331 -2.07 2.47 6.51
N LEU A 332 -1.39 1.44 5.97
CA LEU A 332 -1.70 0.81 4.68
C LEU A 332 -3.20 0.47 4.57
N TYR A 333 -3.81 0.67 3.40
CA TYR A 333 -5.16 0.18 3.06
C TYR A 333 -6.26 0.65 4.04
N ASP A 334 -6.14 1.87 4.54
CA ASP A 334 -7.11 2.53 5.42
C ASP A 334 -7.42 1.79 6.75
N PHE A 335 -6.64 0.78 7.15
CA PHE A 335 -6.84 0.14 8.47
C PHE A 335 -6.68 1.16 9.61
N GLY A 336 -5.88 2.21 9.40
CA GLY A 336 -5.75 3.37 10.29
C GLY A 336 -7.06 4.13 10.55
N MET A 337 -8.05 4.02 9.66
CA MET A 337 -9.37 4.67 9.80
C MET A 337 -10.38 3.88 10.63
N TYR A 338 -10.10 2.62 10.99
CA TYR A 338 -11.10 1.75 11.61
C TYR A 338 -11.48 2.27 13.01
N PRO A 339 -12.77 2.30 13.41
CA PRO A 339 -13.18 2.83 14.71
C PRO A 339 -12.56 2.02 15.85
N VAL A 340 -11.69 2.65 16.63
CA VAL A 340 -10.91 2.00 17.69
C VAL A 340 -11.76 1.36 18.78
N ASP A 341 -12.99 1.83 18.97
CA ASP A 341 -14.01 1.28 19.88
C ASP A 341 -14.80 0.10 19.30
N ARG A 342 -14.50 -0.31 18.05
CA ARG A 342 -15.18 -1.40 17.33
C ARG A 342 -14.22 -2.42 16.72
N LEU A 343 -12.92 -2.33 17.06
CA LEU A 343 -11.92 -3.31 16.64
C LEU A 343 -12.20 -4.68 17.26
N VAL A 344 -12.02 -5.75 16.48
CA VAL A 344 -12.17 -7.14 16.93
C VAL A 344 -11.09 -8.03 16.30
N LYS A 345 -10.77 -9.15 16.95
CA LYS A 345 -9.93 -10.21 16.39
C LYS A 345 -10.60 -10.86 15.18
N GLU A 346 -9.82 -11.48 14.31
CA GLU A 346 -10.38 -12.20 13.17
C GLU A 346 -11.24 -13.41 13.59
N GLU A 347 -10.83 -14.16 14.61
CA GLU A 347 -11.61 -15.27 15.17
C GLU A 347 -12.90 -14.78 15.85
N GLU A 348 -12.90 -13.59 16.45
CA GLU A 348 -14.10 -12.94 16.99
C GLU A 348 -15.04 -12.51 15.87
N ALA A 349 -14.51 -11.85 14.83
CA ALA A 349 -15.26 -11.39 13.68
C ALA A 349 -16.03 -12.52 12.97
N GLU A 350 -15.41 -13.70 12.82
CA GLU A 350 -16.05 -14.90 12.27
C GLU A 350 -17.19 -15.45 13.16
N VAL A 351 -17.19 -15.17 14.46
CA VAL A 351 -18.36 -15.43 15.32
C VAL A 351 -19.41 -14.33 15.14
N LEU A 352 -19.01 -13.06 15.13
CA LEU A 352 -19.91 -11.92 15.00
C LEU A 352 -20.69 -11.88 13.68
N GLY A 353 -20.08 -12.31 12.57
CA GLY A 353 -20.75 -12.41 11.27
C GLY A 353 -21.98 -13.33 11.25
N LYS A 354 -22.13 -14.23 12.23
CA LYS A 354 -23.26 -15.16 12.35
C LYS A 354 -24.53 -14.52 12.91
N PHE A 355 -24.45 -13.30 13.43
CA PHE A 355 -25.56 -12.59 14.06
C PHE A 355 -26.20 -11.57 13.10
N PRO A 356 -27.45 -11.79 12.64
CA PRO A 356 -28.16 -10.87 11.76
C PRO A 356 -28.85 -9.74 12.52
N LEU A 357 -29.14 -8.63 11.83
CA LEU A 357 -30.13 -7.66 12.32
C LEU A 357 -31.55 -8.30 12.34
N PRO A 358 -32.38 -7.99 13.36
CA PRO A 358 -33.77 -8.46 13.40
C PRO A 358 -34.58 -8.04 12.18
N GLN A 359 -35.38 -8.97 11.63
CA GLN A 359 -36.14 -8.78 10.38
C GLN A 359 -36.92 -7.46 10.28
N ARG A 360 -37.58 -7.02 11.36
CA ARG A 360 -38.30 -5.73 11.42
C ARG A 360 -37.44 -4.52 11.02
N ILE A 361 -36.15 -4.51 11.38
CA ILE A 361 -35.23 -3.42 11.06
C ILE A 361 -34.88 -3.42 9.56
N ILE A 362 -34.84 -4.60 8.95
CA ILE A 362 -34.59 -4.77 7.50
C ILE A 362 -35.84 -4.44 6.68
N GLU A 363 -37.04 -4.63 7.22
CA GLU A 363 -38.30 -4.27 6.56
C GLU A 363 -38.56 -2.75 6.56
N GLU A 364 -38.14 -2.06 7.62
CA GLU A 364 -38.24 -0.59 7.77
C GLU A 364 -36.99 0.16 7.22
N ILE A 365 -36.05 -0.54 6.58
CA ILE A 365 -34.74 0.01 6.24
C ILE A 365 -34.80 1.08 5.14
N SER A 366 -33.98 2.12 5.29
CA SER A 366 -33.77 3.22 4.35
C SER A 366 -32.36 3.77 4.54
N TRP A 367 -31.80 4.44 3.55
CA TRP A 367 -30.53 5.15 3.63
C TRP A 367 -30.43 6.03 4.89
N LYS A 368 -31.50 6.76 5.20
CA LYS A 368 -31.60 7.63 6.39
C LYS A 368 -31.59 6.86 7.72
N SER A 369 -32.04 5.60 7.77
CA SER A 369 -32.05 4.79 9.00
C SER A 369 -30.80 3.93 9.19
N ILE A 370 -29.95 3.74 8.16
CA ILE A 370 -28.68 2.98 8.25
C ILE A 370 -27.82 3.37 9.48
N PRO A 371 -27.53 4.66 9.77
CA PRO A 371 -26.69 5.04 10.91
C PRO A 371 -27.26 4.63 12.28
N GLY A 372 -28.57 4.42 12.39
CA GLY A 372 -29.22 3.90 13.60
C GLY A 372 -29.30 2.36 13.64
N ALA A 373 -29.27 1.71 12.48
CA ALA A 373 -29.56 0.27 12.34
C ALA A 373 -28.31 -0.63 12.46
N ILE A 374 -27.17 -0.26 11.87
CA ILE A 374 -26.01 -1.17 11.70
C ILE A 374 -25.14 -1.34 12.96
N GLY A 375 -25.27 -0.43 13.94
CA GLY A 375 -24.46 -0.41 15.16
C GLY A 375 -24.27 -1.73 15.91
N PRO A 376 -25.27 -2.65 15.97
CA PRO A 376 -25.13 -3.95 16.64
C PRO A 376 -24.31 -5.02 15.91
N ILE A 377 -23.99 -4.83 14.62
CA ILE A 377 -23.17 -5.77 13.82
C ILE A 377 -21.89 -5.14 13.28
N ALA A 378 -21.79 -3.81 13.29
CA ALA A 378 -20.67 -3.05 12.75
C ALA A 378 -19.39 -3.15 13.61
N TYR A 379 -18.64 -4.24 13.44
CA TYR A 379 -17.33 -4.49 14.08
C TYR A 379 -16.27 -4.81 13.02
N PHE A 380 -15.05 -4.33 13.26
CA PHE A 380 -13.99 -4.24 12.27
C PHE A 380 -12.77 -5.04 12.69
N THR A 381 -12.43 -6.10 11.93
CA THR A 381 -11.11 -6.75 12.05
C THR A 381 -10.14 -6.24 10.97
N PRO A 382 -8.96 -5.71 11.36
CA PRO A 382 -7.83 -5.47 10.46
C PRO A 382 -6.88 -6.69 10.36
N GLU A 383 -7.12 -7.78 11.11
CA GLU A 383 -6.29 -8.99 11.03
C GLU A 383 -6.73 -9.89 9.87
N ILE A 384 -5.77 -10.39 9.09
CA ILE A 384 -6.00 -11.32 7.97
C ILE A 384 -5.14 -12.56 8.19
N ARG A 385 -5.72 -13.77 8.25
CA ARG A 385 -5.01 -15.03 8.52
C ARG A 385 -5.55 -16.17 7.66
N VAL A 386 -5.13 -16.19 6.39
CA VAL A 386 -5.53 -17.25 5.45
C VAL A 386 -4.54 -18.41 5.47
N GLY A 387 -5.07 -19.63 5.63
CA GLY A 387 -4.30 -20.87 5.51
C GLY A 387 -3.36 -21.17 6.68
N LYS A 388 -2.31 -21.96 6.40
CA LYS A 388 -1.34 -22.44 7.40
C LYS A 388 -0.31 -21.36 7.71
N ASN A 389 -0.37 -20.79 8.92
CA ASN A 389 0.56 -19.75 9.37
C ASN A 389 1.20 -20.16 10.71
N GLU A 390 2.52 -19.98 10.83
CA GLU A 390 3.33 -20.54 11.93
C GLU A 390 4.33 -19.51 12.47
N ASN A 391 4.38 -19.33 13.80
CA ASN A 391 5.26 -18.37 14.48
C ASN A 391 5.23 -16.98 13.80
N VAL A 392 4.09 -16.29 13.94
CA VAL A 392 3.88 -14.94 13.38
C VAL A 392 3.29 -14.02 14.44
N LYS A 393 3.84 -12.82 14.58
CA LYS A 393 3.42 -11.80 15.56
C LYS A 393 3.16 -10.46 14.87
N ASP A 394 2.04 -9.84 15.19
CA ASP A 394 1.64 -8.51 14.68
C ASP A 394 1.55 -8.47 13.14
N CYS A 395 1.16 -9.58 12.51
CA CYS A 395 1.10 -9.74 11.05
C CYS A 395 -0.30 -10.07 10.50
N GLN A 396 -0.53 -9.63 9.26
CA GLN A 396 -1.53 -10.16 8.33
C GLN A 396 -0.85 -11.15 7.37
N THR A 397 -1.35 -12.38 7.25
CA THR A 397 -0.61 -13.49 6.63
C THR A 397 -1.49 -14.45 5.82
N PHE A 398 -1.02 -14.76 4.60
CA PHE A 398 -1.51 -15.83 3.75
C PHE A 398 -0.40 -16.89 3.64
N HIS A 399 -0.62 -18.08 4.21
CA HIS A 399 0.28 -19.24 4.13
C HIS A 399 1.78 -18.92 4.39
N SER A 400 2.10 -18.23 5.49
CA SER A 400 3.43 -17.66 5.78
C SER A 400 3.97 -18.01 7.19
N SER A 401 5.30 -17.98 7.40
CA SER A 401 5.90 -18.31 8.72
C SER A 401 7.10 -17.47 9.13
N HIS A 402 7.36 -17.40 10.45
CA HIS A 402 8.49 -16.68 11.07
C HIS A 402 8.51 -15.19 10.70
N ALA A 403 7.51 -14.43 11.18
CA ALA A 403 7.30 -13.05 10.75
C ALA A 403 6.85 -12.09 11.87
N LEU A 404 7.36 -10.86 11.84
CA LEU A 404 7.12 -9.83 12.86
C LEU A 404 6.68 -8.49 12.24
N SER A 405 5.51 -7.97 12.59
CA SER A 405 5.02 -6.66 12.11
C SER A 405 4.97 -6.56 10.57
N VAL A 406 4.43 -7.58 9.90
CA VAL A 406 4.32 -7.67 8.43
C VAL A 406 2.86 -7.68 7.97
N PHE A 407 2.50 -6.75 7.09
CA PHE A 407 1.12 -6.56 6.62
C PHE A 407 0.95 -7.01 5.17
N THR A 408 -0.16 -7.68 4.87
CA THR A 408 -0.42 -8.45 3.64
C THR A 408 0.76 -9.35 3.21
N MET A 409 1.26 -10.20 4.11
CA MET A 409 2.32 -11.18 3.81
C MET A 409 1.77 -12.38 3.04
N VAL A 410 2.33 -12.71 1.87
CA VAL A 410 1.82 -13.79 1.01
C VAL A 410 2.91 -14.81 0.68
N TYR A 411 2.64 -16.11 0.92
CA TYR A 411 3.52 -17.26 0.61
C TYR A 411 5.01 -17.06 0.97
N SER A 412 5.28 -16.39 2.10
CA SER A 412 6.61 -15.87 2.44
C SER A 412 7.11 -16.39 3.78
N LYS A 413 8.43 -16.29 4.01
CA LYS A 413 9.05 -16.63 5.31
C LYS A 413 10.10 -15.62 5.74
N TYR A 414 10.42 -15.62 7.03
CA TYR A 414 11.55 -14.88 7.62
C TYR A 414 11.58 -13.40 7.23
N SER A 415 10.51 -12.67 7.54
CA SER A 415 10.36 -11.27 7.16
C SER A 415 9.91 -10.42 8.35
N ALA A 416 10.34 -9.15 8.42
CA ALA A 416 9.92 -8.24 9.49
C ALA A 416 9.75 -6.80 9.02
N PHE A 417 8.86 -6.06 9.70
CA PHE A 417 8.62 -4.62 9.51
C PHE A 417 8.38 -4.27 8.04
N SER A 418 7.33 -4.84 7.44
CA SER A 418 7.15 -4.80 5.98
C SER A 418 5.69 -4.80 5.54
N ASP A 419 5.41 -4.16 4.41
CA ASP A 419 4.14 -4.23 3.69
C ASP A 419 4.30 -5.04 2.39
N TRP A 420 3.34 -5.94 2.13
CA TRP A 420 3.09 -6.61 0.85
C TRP A 420 4.28 -7.35 0.21
N THR A 421 4.84 -8.32 0.94
CA THR A 421 5.89 -9.23 0.42
C THR A 421 5.28 -10.54 -0.09
N ARG A 422 5.55 -10.92 -1.36
CA ARG A 422 4.83 -12.01 -2.07
C ARG A 422 5.61 -13.31 -2.36
N THR A 423 6.94 -13.32 -2.20
CA THR A 423 7.75 -14.54 -1.97
C THR A 423 9.12 -14.13 -1.41
N SER A 424 9.63 -14.81 -0.38
CA SER A 424 10.76 -14.31 0.44
C SER A 424 11.58 -15.40 1.13
N GLU A 425 12.90 -15.24 1.10
CA GLU A 425 13.83 -15.62 2.18
C GLU A 425 15.15 -14.79 2.05
N HIS A 426 15.54 -13.84 2.90
CA HIS A 426 14.86 -13.11 3.98
C HIS A 426 14.76 -11.60 3.61
N VAL A 427 13.83 -10.81 4.18
CA VAL A 427 13.68 -9.34 3.94
C VAL A 427 13.25 -8.58 5.19
N PHE A 428 13.86 -7.41 5.48
CA PHE A 428 13.53 -6.57 6.64
C PHE A 428 13.41 -5.08 6.27
N GLY A 429 12.31 -4.41 6.64
CA GLY A 429 12.08 -2.98 6.37
C GLY A 429 11.60 -2.66 4.94
N SER A 430 10.33 -2.87 4.59
CA SER A 430 9.92 -2.83 3.16
C SER A 430 8.49 -2.36 2.89
N CYS A 431 8.27 -1.82 1.69
CA CYS A 431 7.00 -1.40 1.11
C CYS A 431 6.88 -2.02 -0.29
N PHE A 432 6.12 -3.11 -0.40
CA PHE A 432 5.80 -3.88 -1.61
C PHE A 432 7.02 -4.55 -2.29
N THR A 433 7.11 -5.90 -2.25
CA THR A 433 8.20 -6.68 -2.91
C THR A 433 7.74 -8.07 -3.36
N HIS A 434 8.21 -8.55 -4.52
CA HIS A 434 7.62 -9.72 -5.21
C HIS A 434 8.51 -10.97 -5.43
N GLU A 435 9.83 -10.90 -5.18
CA GLU A 435 10.74 -12.07 -5.04
C GLU A 435 12.09 -11.59 -4.48
N SER A 436 12.82 -12.41 -3.71
CA SER A 436 14.01 -11.96 -2.97
C SER A 436 15.06 -13.05 -2.70
N SER A 437 16.29 -12.64 -2.34
CA SER A 437 17.31 -13.46 -1.67
C SER A 437 18.24 -12.59 -0.81
N PHE A 438 17.98 -12.53 0.50
CA PHE A 438 18.75 -11.81 1.54
C PHE A 438 18.82 -10.26 1.37
N CYS A 439 17.87 -9.52 1.95
CA CYS A 439 17.84 -8.05 1.86
C CYS A 439 17.60 -7.33 3.21
N LEU A 440 18.10 -6.09 3.30
CA LEU A 440 17.90 -5.14 4.39
C LEU A 440 17.49 -3.78 3.80
N LYS A 441 16.28 -3.33 4.12
CA LYS A 441 15.58 -2.12 3.65
C LYS A 441 15.35 -2.05 2.12
N CYS A 442 14.10 -2.18 1.64
CA CYS A 442 13.78 -2.16 0.18
C CYS A 442 12.36 -1.64 -0.14
N PHE A 443 12.26 -0.74 -1.11
CA PHE A 443 11.01 -0.24 -1.73
C PHE A 443 11.20 -0.27 -3.27
N TYR A 444 10.18 -0.03 -4.10
CA TYR A 444 8.99 -0.86 -4.26
C TYR A 444 9.29 -1.83 -5.42
N SER A 445 9.27 -3.17 -5.24
CA SER A 445 10.21 -4.04 -6.00
C SER A 445 9.68 -5.34 -6.64
N LYS A 446 10.38 -5.84 -7.67
CA LYS A 446 10.27 -7.21 -8.24
C LYS A 446 11.64 -7.91 -8.40
N LYS A 447 11.71 -9.22 -8.12
CA LYS A 447 12.89 -10.13 -8.26
C LYS A 447 14.24 -9.54 -7.80
N LEU A 448 14.54 -9.66 -6.50
CA LEU A 448 15.77 -9.15 -5.88
C LEU A 448 16.75 -10.25 -5.42
N SER A 449 18.01 -9.87 -5.27
CA SER A 449 19.08 -10.59 -4.58
C SER A 449 20.20 -9.59 -4.23
N ARG A 450 21.20 -9.97 -3.44
CA ARG A 450 21.38 -9.53 -2.03
C ARG A 450 21.48 -8.00 -1.87
N CYS A 451 20.62 -7.35 -1.06
CA CYS A 451 20.45 -5.88 -1.13
C CYS A 451 20.52 -5.11 0.21
N PHE A 452 21.00 -3.85 0.17
CA PHE A 452 20.97 -2.89 1.27
C PHE A 452 20.48 -1.47 0.85
N GLU A 453 19.21 -1.16 1.07
CA GLU A 453 18.53 0.14 0.82
C GLU A 453 18.18 0.54 -0.65
N VAL A 454 16.97 0.09 -1.08
CA VAL A 454 15.94 0.88 -1.84
C VAL A 454 16.31 1.23 -3.33
N ASP A 455 15.51 1.77 -4.28
CA ASP A 455 14.07 2.16 -4.41
C ASP A 455 13.45 1.64 -5.75
N SER A 456 12.11 1.69 -5.88
CA SER A 456 11.25 1.59 -7.07
C SER A 456 11.85 0.79 -8.25
N SER A 457 11.79 -0.55 -8.17
CA SER A 457 12.76 -1.43 -8.85
C SER A 457 12.25 -2.76 -9.44
N ARG A 458 13.03 -3.31 -10.38
CA ARG A 458 12.88 -4.64 -11.03
C ARG A 458 14.24 -5.07 -11.64
N ASN A 459 14.41 -6.26 -12.18
CA ASN A 459 15.01 -7.38 -11.44
C ASN A 459 16.50 -7.12 -11.07
N CYS A 460 17.04 -7.61 -9.95
CA CYS A 460 18.41 -7.26 -9.49
C CYS A 460 19.19 -8.40 -8.82
N THR A 461 20.53 -8.26 -8.72
CA THR A 461 21.41 -9.09 -7.86
C THR A 461 22.60 -8.30 -7.29
N ASP A 462 22.78 -8.36 -5.97
CA ASP A 462 23.93 -7.91 -5.18
C ASP A 462 24.19 -6.38 -5.25
N CYS A 463 23.61 -5.61 -4.32
CA CYS A 463 23.38 -4.15 -4.40
C CYS A 463 23.40 -3.43 -3.02
N TYR A 464 23.74 -2.13 -2.99
CA TYR A 464 23.62 -1.24 -1.82
C TYR A 464 23.29 0.20 -2.26
N PHE A 465 22.44 0.94 -1.53
CA PHE A 465 22.11 2.37 -1.70
C PHE A 465 21.73 2.78 -3.15
N CYS A 466 20.48 2.58 -3.58
CA CYS A 466 20.03 2.86 -4.96
C CYS A 466 18.68 3.59 -5.02
N HIS A 467 18.30 4.10 -6.20
CA HIS A 467 17.03 4.79 -6.43
C HIS A 467 16.52 4.59 -7.87
N ASN A 468 15.25 4.16 -8.00
CA ASN A 468 14.44 4.00 -9.22
C ASN A 468 15.14 3.29 -10.42
N CYS A 469 15.14 1.95 -10.45
CA CYS A 469 16.07 1.14 -11.28
C CYS A 469 15.48 -0.10 -11.99
N GLU A 470 16.16 -0.59 -13.04
CA GLU A 470 15.85 -1.91 -13.64
C GLU A 470 17.10 -2.72 -14.07
N ASN A 471 17.15 -4.04 -13.83
CA ASN A 471 18.19 -4.97 -14.34
C ASN A 471 19.65 -4.60 -13.96
N VAL A 472 20.06 -4.98 -12.74
CA VAL A 472 21.35 -4.58 -12.12
C VAL A 472 22.17 -5.79 -11.61
N ARG A 473 23.51 -5.73 -11.75
CA ARG A 473 24.47 -6.60 -11.03
C ARG A 473 25.72 -5.87 -10.51
N GLY A 474 25.82 -5.69 -9.18
CA GLY A 474 26.96 -5.10 -8.48
C GLY A 474 27.02 -3.56 -8.54
N GLY A 475 26.40 -2.88 -7.57
CA GLY A 475 26.29 -1.41 -7.53
C GLY A 475 26.27 -0.77 -6.14
N ILE A 476 26.72 0.49 -6.07
CA ILE A 476 26.65 1.42 -4.92
C ILE A 476 26.32 2.83 -5.41
N LEU A 477 25.33 3.50 -4.80
CA LEU A 477 24.91 4.89 -5.11
C LEU A 477 24.59 5.09 -6.59
N CYS A 478 23.46 4.50 -7.03
CA CYS A 478 23.01 4.54 -8.43
C CYS A 478 21.56 5.02 -8.61
N PHE A 479 21.38 5.87 -9.61
CA PHE A 479 20.18 6.62 -10.00
C PHE A 479 20.43 7.15 -11.42
N ASN A 480 19.63 6.88 -12.46
CA ASN A 480 18.66 5.79 -12.64
C ASN A 480 19.20 4.92 -13.80
N ALA A 481 19.22 3.59 -13.66
CA ALA A 481 20.09 2.73 -14.49
C ALA A 481 19.41 1.49 -15.10
N LYS A 482 20.02 0.97 -16.19
CA LYS A 482 19.82 -0.39 -16.73
C LYS A 482 21.12 -1.01 -17.26
N ASN A 483 21.32 -2.31 -17.05
CA ASN A 483 22.35 -3.17 -17.66
C ASN A 483 23.85 -2.87 -17.37
N LEU A 484 24.19 -2.03 -16.38
CA LEU A 484 25.60 -1.77 -15.99
C LEU A 484 26.17 -2.84 -15.04
N SER A 485 27.50 -2.99 -15.04
CA SER A 485 28.29 -3.90 -14.17
C SER A 485 29.45 -3.17 -13.46
N TYR A 486 29.63 -3.41 -12.15
CA TYR A 486 30.65 -2.74 -11.32
C TYR A 486 30.60 -1.20 -11.44
N ALA A 487 29.44 -0.63 -11.10
CA ALA A 487 29.13 0.78 -11.33
C ALA A 487 29.00 1.61 -10.04
N ILE A 488 29.34 2.90 -10.15
CA ILE A 488 29.20 3.94 -9.13
C ILE A 488 28.59 5.17 -9.80
N CYS A 489 27.51 5.75 -9.25
CA CYS A 489 26.86 6.95 -9.79
C CYS A 489 26.56 6.89 -11.31
N ASN A 490 26.00 5.76 -11.75
CA ASN A 490 25.65 5.49 -13.16
C ASN A 490 26.85 5.42 -14.14
N VAL A 491 28.07 5.17 -13.65
CA VAL A 491 29.30 4.98 -14.46
C VAL A 491 29.95 3.65 -14.10
N GLU A 492 30.34 2.84 -15.09
CA GLU A 492 31.12 1.62 -14.87
C GLU A 492 32.58 1.98 -14.51
N VAL A 493 33.08 1.46 -13.39
CA VAL A 493 34.43 1.78 -12.87
C VAL A 493 35.38 0.58 -12.87
N GLY A 494 34.86 -0.63 -13.14
CA GLY A 494 35.62 -1.87 -13.08
C GLY A 494 35.78 -2.43 -11.66
N ARG A 495 36.15 -3.71 -11.58
CA ARG A 495 36.02 -4.51 -10.35
C ARG A 495 36.91 -4.05 -9.18
N GLU A 496 38.16 -3.68 -9.44
CA GLU A 496 39.12 -3.31 -8.39
C GLU A 496 38.69 -2.04 -7.68
N GLU A 497 38.35 -1.02 -8.45
CA GLU A 497 37.92 0.28 -7.95
C GLU A 497 36.53 0.23 -7.29
N PHE A 498 35.63 -0.61 -7.82
CA PHE A 498 34.34 -0.91 -7.18
C PHE A 498 34.53 -1.50 -5.77
N GLU A 499 35.39 -2.53 -5.61
CA GLU A 499 35.64 -3.13 -4.29
C GLU A 499 36.36 -2.16 -3.34
N ARG A 500 37.21 -1.25 -3.85
CA ARG A 500 37.85 -0.17 -3.07
C ARG A 500 36.80 0.77 -2.46
N VAL A 501 35.90 1.32 -3.27
CA VAL A 501 34.87 2.28 -2.79
C VAL A 501 33.82 1.57 -1.93
N LYS A 502 33.46 0.33 -2.27
CA LYS A 502 32.59 -0.53 -1.45
C LYS A 502 33.10 -0.70 -0.02
N LYS A 503 34.41 -0.90 0.17
CA LYS A 503 34.99 -0.96 1.51
C LYS A 503 34.79 0.35 2.27
N ILE A 504 35.05 1.50 1.65
CA ILE A 504 34.88 2.84 2.26
C ILE A 504 33.44 3.04 2.75
N MET A 505 32.45 2.68 1.92
CA MET A 505 31.04 2.77 2.28
C MET A 505 30.69 1.82 3.44
N LEU A 506 31.07 0.54 3.36
CA LEU A 506 30.74 -0.45 4.39
C LEU A 506 31.41 -0.13 5.73
N ASP A 507 32.65 0.35 5.74
CA ASP A 507 33.33 0.79 6.97
C ASP A 507 32.59 1.99 7.61
N TRP A 508 31.95 2.86 6.83
CA TRP A 508 31.14 3.98 7.32
C TRP A 508 29.75 3.54 7.81
N VAL A 509 29.02 2.72 7.05
CA VAL A 509 27.72 2.15 7.46
C VAL A 509 27.85 1.39 8.78
N ASN A 510 28.88 0.54 8.91
CA ASN A 510 29.12 -0.24 10.11
C ASN A 510 29.55 0.61 11.33
N ARG A 511 30.04 1.85 11.16
CA ARG A 511 30.24 2.77 12.30
C ARG A 511 28.89 3.20 12.87
N GLY A 512 28.00 3.71 12.03
CA GLY A 512 26.63 4.08 12.45
C GLY A 512 25.89 2.93 13.11
N ILE A 513 25.86 1.74 12.49
CA ILE A 513 25.12 0.59 13.04
C ILE A 513 25.67 0.13 14.41
N ARG A 514 26.96 0.36 14.72
CA ARG A 514 27.54 0.09 16.04
C ARG A 514 27.31 1.19 17.07
N GLN A 515 26.98 2.41 16.65
CA GLN A 515 26.76 3.56 17.52
C GLN A 515 25.27 3.78 17.82
N ASP A 516 24.46 3.82 16.76
CA ASP A 516 23.05 4.26 16.78
C ASP A 516 22.06 3.17 16.36
N ALA A 517 22.54 1.93 16.19
CA ALA A 517 21.78 0.80 15.61
C ALA A 517 21.22 1.06 14.19
N ARG A 518 21.75 2.05 13.45
CA ARG A 518 21.32 2.41 12.08
C ARG A 518 22.43 3.05 11.24
N PRO A 519 22.33 3.05 9.90
CA PRO A 519 23.22 3.85 9.04
C PRO A 519 23.12 5.36 9.35
N PRO A 520 24.18 6.17 9.16
CA PRO A 520 24.14 7.61 9.49
C PRO A 520 23.32 8.49 8.51
N MET A 521 22.83 7.92 7.41
CA MET A 521 21.99 8.58 6.39
C MET A 521 21.12 7.51 5.72
N SER A 522 20.03 7.93 5.05
CA SER A 522 19.23 7.09 4.16
C SER A 522 19.19 7.69 2.74
N ILE A 523 18.90 6.88 1.72
CA ILE A 523 18.77 7.32 0.31
C ILE A 523 17.88 8.57 0.11
N PHE A 524 16.87 8.77 0.96
CA PHE A 524 15.94 9.92 0.94
C PHE A 524 16.60 11.27 1.28
N ASP A 525 17.83 11.28 1.81
CA ASP A 525 18.63 12.47 2.09
C ASP A 525 19.83 12.65 1.15
N VAL A 526 20.12 11.70 0.25
CA VAL A 526 21.36 11.74 -0.59
C VAL A 526 21.38 12.92 -1.56
N GLY A 527 20.22 13.31 -2.10
CA GLY A 527 20.09 14.49 -2.97
C GLY A 527 20.03 15.83 -2.23
N ALA A 528 20.04 15.84 -0.88
CA ALA A 528 19.90 17.05 -0.08
C ALA A 528 21.12 17.97 -0.28
N MET A 529 20.86 19.24 -0.59
CA MET A 529 21.91 20.23 -0.88
C MET A 529 22.74 20.60 0.37
N HIS A 530 22.23 20.35 1.58
CA HIS A 530 22.97 20.53 2.82
C HIS A 530 23.27 19.20 3.55
N LYS A 531 24.49 19.03 4.07
CA LYS A 531 24.88 17.84 4.85
C LYS A 531 24.10 17.77 6.17
N ARG A 532 23.06 16.93 6.20
CA ARG A 532 22.27 16.60 7.40
C ARG A 532 23.06 15.64 8.31
N LEU A 533 24.02 16.17 9.06
CA LEU A 533 24.79 15.42 10.04
C LEU A 533 23.92 15.08 11.27
N GLY A 534 23.29 13.91 11.23
CA GLY A 534 22.46 13.37 12.30
C GLY A 534 21.01 13.87 12.28
N ARG A 535 20.07 12.98 11.93
CA ARG A 535 18.66 13.17 12.29
C ARG A 535 18.49 12.79 13.77
N ALA A 536 18.28 13.80 14.62
CA ALA A 536 17.90 13.62 16.03
C ALA A 536 16.58 12.85 16.18
#